data_AF-A0A4Q1JIG0-F1
#
_entry.id   AF-A0A4Q1JIG0-F1
#
_cell.length_a   1.000
_cell.length_b   1.000
_cell.length_c   1.000
_cell.angle_alpha   90.00
_cell.angle_beta   90.00
_cell.angle_gamma   90.00
#
_symmetry.space_group_name_H-M   'P 1'
#
loop_
_entity.id
_entity.type
_entity.pdbx_description
1 polymer ?
#
loop_
_entity_poly.entity_id
_entity_poly.type
_entity_poly.pdbx_seq_one_letter_code
_entity_poly.pdbx_strand_id
1 'polypeptide(L)'
;MSKDSLVYCINPSQYDIFDERINKPIWHRKVENGKEVGSMVSQEMDAINYPKNPFEFFAPNNIGMLLSISQKYKKMAKELYEKKINPKNVNHSSESTEKKKNLQEQSVIAADYIELIQVSIVFAYTAIESFVNLSIPDDYKYEVNVKSKGITEIYDKIAIERWVSLGDKLSKILTDIYKTPKIESQKFWSNLKSLEKNRHNIIHQKSINRTEFYKEYFKEQIFKQIESAQIALQFFYDAHSKENKTNPLWPWVIGNEKAFPSAEFESNNFEVTGNLYDGKKTDNKS
;
A
#
# COMPACT_ATOMS: atom_id res chain seq x y z
N MET A 1 10.44 4.38 21.85
CA MET A 1 9.49 5.49 22.09
C MET A 1 8.19 4.88 22.58
N SER A 2 7.60 5.41 23.66
CA SER A 2 6.25 5.04 24.06
C SER A 2 5.27 5.50 22.97
N LYS A 3 4.30 4.65 22.63
CA LYS A 3 3.24 4.98 21.68
C LYS A 3 1.92 5.02 22.44
N ASP A 4 1.12 6.04 22.18
CA ASP A 4 -0.23 6.12 22.73
C ASP A 4 -1.14 5.19 21.92
N SER A 5 -2.01 4.47 22.61
CA SER A 5 -3.01 3.62 21.96
C SER A 5 -4.33 3.64 22.73
N LEU A 6 -5.43 3.53 22.00
CA LEU A 6 -6.76 3.34 22.56
C LEU A 6 -7.08 1.85 22.67
N VAL A 7 -7.54 1.40 23.84
CA VAL A 7 -8.23 0.11 23.95
C VAL A 7 -9.61 0.25 23.30
N TYR A 8 -9.74 -0.23 22.07
CA TYR A 8 -10.95 -0.03 21.25
C TYR A 8 -12.05 -1.03 21.63
N CYS A 9 -11.69 -2.30 21.82
CA CYS A 9 -12.60 -3.36 22.24
C CYS A 9 -11.82 -4.51 22.91
N ILE A 10 -12.53 -5.54 23.39
CA ILE A 10 -11.92 -6.69 24.09
C ILE A 10 -11.51 -7.75 23.07
N ASN A 11 -12.39 -8.02 22.09
CA ASN A 11 -12.19 -9.07 21.09
C ASN A 11 -12.17 -8.51 19.65
N PRO A 12 -11.39 -9.13 18.72
CA PRO A 12 -11.35 -8.71 17.32
C PRO A 12 -12.72 -8.66 16.63
N SER A 13 -13.63 -9.58 16.98
CA SER A 13 -14.98 -9.62 16.40
C SER A 13 -15.79 -8.33 16.64
N GLN A 14 -15.48 -7.58 17.70
CA GLN A 14 -16.16 -6.36 18.11
C GLN A 14 -15.62 -5.09 17.42
N TYR A 15 -14.45 -5.17 16.78
CA TYR A 15 -13.82 -4.03 16.14
C TYR A 15 -14.59 -3.62 14.87
N ASP A 16 -14.91 -2.35 14.70
CA ASP A 16 -15.56 -1.84 13.49
C ASP A 16 -14.51 -1.23 12.54
N ILE A 17 -14.50 -1.67 11.28
CA ILE A 17 -13.55 -1.17 10.29
C ILE A 17 -14.14 0.13 9.72
N PHE A 18 -13.74 1.26 10.29
CA PHE A 18 -14.26 2.58 9.90
C PHE A 18 -13.48 3.22 8.74
N ASP A 19 -12.21 2.87 8.54
CA ASP A 19 -11.39 3.41 7.44
C ASP A 19 -10.24 2.45 7.06
N GLU A 20 -10.15 2.12 5.77
CA GLU A 20 -9.17 1.15 5.25
C GLU A 20 -7.71 1.66 5.27
N ARG A 21 -7.51 2.96 5.49
CA ARG A 21 -6.21 3.64 5.45
C ARG A 21 -5.51 3.68 6.80
N ILE A 22 -6.18 3.25 7.86
CA ILE A 22 -5.65 3.23 9.22
C ILE A 22 -4.91 1.91 9.47
N ASN A 23 -3.92 1.91 10.38
CA ASN A 23 -3.26 0.67 10.79
C ASN A 23 -4.27 -0.34 11.35
N LYS A 24 -4.04 -1.63 11.08
CA LYS A 24 -4.76 -2.70 11.79
C LYS A 24 -4.42 -2.62 13.28
N PRO A 25 -5.39 -2.78 14.19
CA PRO A 25 -5.12 -2.79 15.63
C PRO A 25 -4.32 -4.03 16.00
N ILE A 26 -3.72 -4.00 17.19
CA ILE A 26 -3.01 -5.14 17.77
C ILE A 26 -3.91 -5.83 18.78
N TRP A 27 -4.06 -7.14 18.66
CA TRP A 27 -4.78 -7.96 19.62
C TRP A 27 -3.82 -8.48 20.68
N HIS A 28 -3.84 -7.85 21.86
CA HIS A 28 -3.09 -8.31 23.02
C HIS A 28 -3.89 -9.38 23.75
N ARG A 29 -3.24 -10.49 24.08
CA ARG A 29 -3.85 -11.63 24.78
C ARG A 29 -2.99 -12.09 25.94
N LYS A 30 -3.64 -12.47 27.03
CA LYS A 30 -3.02 -13.19 28.13
C LYS A 30 -3.54 -14.62 28.15
N VAL A 31 -2.65 -15.59 28.02
CA VAL A 31 -2.98 -17.02 28.02
C VAL A 31 -2.32 -17.66 29.23
N GLU A 32 -3.12 -18.29 30.10
CA GLU A 32 -2.65 -19.06 31.25
C GLU A 32 -3.19 -20.49 31.13
N ASN A 33 -2.31 -21.49 31.25
CA ASN A 33 -2.67 -22.92 31.13
C ASN A 33 -3.46 -23.25 29.84
N GLY A 34 -3.12 -22.60 28.72
CA GLY A 34 -3.79 -22.81 27.44
C GLY A 34 -5.18 -22.17 27.31
N LYS A 35 -5.61 -21.37 28.29
CA LYS A 35 -6.88 -20.61 28.23
C LYS A 35 -6.60 -19.11 28.19
N GLU A 36 -7.31 -18.39 27.33
CA GLU A 36 -7.30 -16.93 27.32
C GLU A 36 -7.97 -16.43 28.61
N VAL A 37 -7.23 -15.68 29.42
CA VAL A 37 -7.71 -15.10 30.69
C VAL A 37 -7.91 -13.58 30.59
N GLY A 38 -7.51 -12.98 29.48
CA GLY A 38 -7.75 -11.56 29.18
C GLY A 38 -7.33 -11.20 27.76
N SER A 39 -8.03 -10.23 27.18
CA SER A 39 -7.72 -9.70 25.86
C SER A 39 -8.07 -8.23 25.74
N MET A 40 -7.33 -7.53 24.87
CA MET A 40 -7.66 -6.18 24.44
C MET A 40 -7.22 -5.97 22.99
N VAL A 41 -8.01 -5.22 22.25
CA VAL A 41 -7.68 -4.74 20.91
C VAL A 41 -7.25 -3.29 21.04
N SER A 42 -5.96 -3.05 20.80
CA SER A 42 -5.33 -1.75 20.95
C SER A 42 -5.12 -1.10 19.59
N GLN A 43 -5.64 0.11 19.40
CA GLN A 43 -5.47 0.91 18.19
C GLN A 43 -4.47 2.04 18.47
N GLU A 44 -3.35 2.03 17.74
CA GLU A 44 -2.32 3.07 17.86
C GLU A 44 -2.88 4.45 17.47
N MET A 45 -2.57 5.44 18.30
CA MET A 45 -2.88 6.84 18.13
C MET A 45 -1.62 7.65 17.86
N ASP A 46 -1.80 8.76 17.16
CA ASP A 46 -0.79 9.80 16.97
C ASP A 46 -1.44 11.17 17.18
N ALA A 47 -0.62 12.19 17.40
CA ALA A 47 -1.10 13.52 17.73
C ALA A 47 -0.20 14.61 17.12
N ILE A 48 -0.83 15.60 16.49
CA ILE A 48 -0.17 16.88 16.20
C ILE A 48 -0.42 17.83 17.37
N ASN A 49 0.64 18.12 18.11
CA ASN A 49 0.57 18.99 19.29
C ASN A 49 0.44 20.46 18.88
N TYR A 50 -0.77 20.99 18.92
CA TYR A 50 -1.02 22.44 18.91
C TYR A 50 -1.12 22.98 20.33
N PRO A 51 -0.75 24.26 20.59
CA PRO A 51 -0.63 24.81 21.94
C PRO A 51 -1.87 24.69 22.85
N LYS A 52 -3.08 24.59 22.28
CA LYS A 52 -4.34 24.55 23.06
C LYS A 52 -5.34 23.48 22.61
N ASN A 53 -5.00 22.69 21.59
CA ASN A 53 -5.93 21.73 21.00
C ASN A 53 -5.16 20.71 20.15
N PRO A 54 -4.54 19.68 20.75
CA PRO A 54 -3.85 18.66 19.97
C PRO A 54 -4.83 18.00 18.99
N PHE A 55 -4.38 17.77 17.76
CA PHE A 55 -5.14 16.99 16.79
C PHE A 55 -4.73 15.53 16.92
N GLU A 56 -5.53 14.76 17.66
CA GLU A 56 -5.33 13.32 17.87
C GLU A 56 -6.08 12.51 16.81
N PHE A 57 -5.45 11.45 16.31
CA PHE A 57 -6.00 10.58 15.27
C PHE A 57 -5.41 9.18 15.38
N PHE A 58 -6.03 8.18 14.73
CA PHE A 58 -5.45 6.85 14.65
C PHE A 58 -4.34 6.79 13.61
N ALA A 59 -3.25 6.11 13.96
CA ALA A 59 -2.05 6.07 13.12
C ALA A 59 -2.36 5.48 11.72
N PRO A 60 -2.02 6.20 10.63
CA PRO A 60 -2.28 5.73 9.28
C PRO A 60 -1.36 4.56 8.89
N ASN A 61 -1.88 3.68 8.03
CA ASN A 61 -1.08 2.70 7.32
C ASN A 61 -0.60 3.30 6.00
N ASN A 62 0.70 3.57 5.87
CA ASN A 62 1.25 4.22 4.69
C ASN A 62 0.96 3.44 3.39
N ILE A 63 1.06 2.11 3.41
CA ILE A 63 0.76 1.27 2.24
C ILE A 63 -0.73 1.40 1.87
N GLY A 64 -1.62 1.37 2.86
CA GLY A 64 -3.06 1.58 2.70
C GLY A 64 -3.40 2.95 2.13
N MET A 65 -2.75 4.02 2.61
CA MET A 65 -2.91 5.36 2.05
C MET A 65 -2.48 5.42 0.57
N LEU A 66 -1.31 4.88 0.25
CA LEU A 66 -0.78 4.90 -1.12
C LEU A 66 -1.69 4.11 -2.09
N LEU A 67 -2.18 2.94 -1.67
CA LEU A 67 -3.17 2.18 -2.44
C LEU A 67 -4.48 2.95 -2.59
N SER A 68 -4.99 3.55 -1.52
CA SER A 68 -6.24 4.32 -1.55
C SER A 68 -6.16 5.50 -2.53
N ILE A 69 -5.03 6.22 -2.55
CA ILE A 69 -4.75 7.25 -3.56
C ILE A 69 -4.79 6.63 -4.96
N SER A 70 -4.02 5.57 -5.20
CA SER A 70 -3.97 4.93 -6.50
C SER A 70 -5.36 4.51 -7.00
N GLN A 71 -6.18 3.88 -6.15
CA GLN A 71 -7.52 3.40 -6.50
C GLN A 71 -8.50 4.56 -6.75
N LYS A 72 -8.43 5.63 -5.95
CA LYS A 72 -9.25 6.83 -6.15
C LYS A 72 -9.03 7.42 -7.55
N TYR A 73 -7.77 7.63 -7.92
CA TYR A 73 -7.42 8.19 -9.23
C TYR A 73 -7.67 7.21 -10.38
N LYS A 74 -7.47 5.90 -10.16
CA LYS A 74 -7.87 4.84 -11.11
C LYS A 74 -9.37 4.92 -11.43
N LYS A 75 -10.20 5.05 -10.39
CA LYS A 75 -11.66 5.13 -10.52
C LYS A 75 -12.07 6.37 -11.32
N MET A 76 -11.54 7.54 -10.97
CA MET A 76 -11.77 8.78 -11.70
C MET A 76 -11.35 8.68 -13.17
N ALA A 77 -10.15 8.12 -13.43
CA ALA A 77 -9.65 7.91 -14.79
C ALA A 77 -10.57 6.98 -15.59
N LYS A 78 -11.01 5.87 -14.98
CA LYS A 78 -11.93 4.91 -15.61
C LYS A 78 -13.27 5.55 -15.94
N GLU A 79 -13.84 6.33 -15.03
CA GLU A 79 -15.09 7.05 -15.26
C GLU A 79 -14.96 8.07 -16.40
N LEU A 80 -13.86 8.84 -16.44
CA LEU A 80 -13.58 9.78 -17.52
C LEU A 80 -13.40 9.05 -18.86
N TYR A 81 -12.64 7.95 -18.85
CA TYR A 81 -12.42 7.12 -20.04
C TYR A 81 -13.73 6.62 -20.62
N GLU A 82 -14.56 5.97 -19.82
CA GLU A 82 -15.83 5.40 -20.29
C GLU A 82 -16.80 6.47 -20.82
N LYS A 83 -16.85 7.65 -20.17
CA LYS A 83 -17.80 8.71 -20.51
C LYS A 83 -17.36 9.58 -21.69
N LYS A 84 -16.06 9.77 -21.91
CA LYS A 84 -15.54 10.82 -22.80
C LYS A 84 -14.50 10.34 -23.82
N ILE A 85 -13.90 9.16 -23.65
CA ILE A 85 -12.76 8.71 -24.45
C ILE A 85 -13.03 7.37 -25.15
N ASN A 86 -13.74 6.44 -24.51
CA ASN A 86 -13.94 5.10 -25.04
C ASN A 86 -14.70 5.15 -26.39
N PRO A 87 -14.08 4.73 -27.51
CA PRO A 87 -14.72 4.80 -28.83
C PRO A 87 -15.95 3.89 -28.96
N LYS A 88 -16.15 2.94 -28.04
CA LYS A 88 -17.39 2.16 -27.95
C LYS A 88 -18.59 2.99 -27.52
N ASN A 89 -18.35 4.06 -26.74
CA ASN A 89 -19.39 4.89 -26.13
C ASN A 89 -19.43 6.31 -26.70
N VAL A 90 -18.33 6.77 -27.29
CA VAL A 90 -18.14 8.15 -27.74
C VAL A 90 -17.69 8.15 -29.20
N ASN A 91 -18.41 8.90 -30.03
CA ASN A 91 -17.99 9.12 -31.41
C ASN A 91 -16.96 10.27 -31.49
N HIS A 92 -15.76 9.96 -31.93
CA HIS A 92 -14.67 10.93 -32.12
C HIS A 92 -14.59 11.47 -33.55
N SER A 93 -15.36 10.91 -34.49
CA SER A 93 -15.44 11.48 -35.83
C SER A 93 -16.26 12.77 -35.78
N SER A 94 -15.62 13.88 -36.08
CA SER A 94 -16.27 15.19 -36.19
C SER A 94 -16.28 15.63 -37.65
N GLU A 95 -17.47 15.77 -38.23
CA GLU A 95 -17.73 16.61 -39.42
C GLU A 95 -17.99 18.08 -39.02
N SER A 96 -17.52 18.52 -37.85
CA SER A 96 -17.81 19.87 -37.35
C SER A 96 -17.03 20.96 -38.09
N THR A 97 -17.70 22.06 -38.35
CA THR A 97 -17.14 23.30 -38.93
C THR A 97 -16.17 24.01 -37.97
N GLU A 98 -16.16 23.67 -36.68
CA GLU A 98 -15.29 24.26 -35.64
C GLU A 98 -14.18 23.29 -35.15
N LYS A 99 -13.46 22.66 -36.09
CA LYS A 99 -12.39 21.68 -35.80
C LYS A 99 -11.39 22.11 -34.72
N LYS A 100 -11.01 23.40 -34.69
CA LYS A 100 -10.09 23.94 -33.69
C LYS A 100 -10.62 23.81 -32.26
N LYS A 101 -11.88 24.20 -32.04
CA LYS A 101 -12.51 24.18 -30.72
C LYS A 101 -12.67 22.74 -30.22
N ASN A 102 -13.10 21.84 -31.10
CA ASN A 102 -13.19 20.41 -30.78
C ASN A 102 -11.83 19.84 -30.34
N LEU A 103 -10.76 20.13 -31.08
CA LEU A 103 -9.40 19.71 -30.69
C LEU A 103 -8.96 20.27 -29.34
N GLN A 104 -9.33 21.50 -29.00
CA GLN A 104 -9.03 22.09 -27.69
C GLN A 104 -9.75 21.35 -26.56
N GLU A 105 -11.04 21.06 -26.73
CA GLU A 105 -11.84 20.31 -25.76
C GLU A 105 -11.31 18.88 -25.57
N GLN A 106 -10.98 18.19 -26.66
CA GLN A 106 -10.35 16.86 -26.62
C GLN A 106 -8.97 16.88 -25.93
N SER A 107 -8.20 17.96 -26.13
CA SER A 107 -6.89 18.11 -25.50
C SER A 107 -6.99 18.24 -23.98
N VAL A 108 -7.98 18.98 -23.47
CA VAL A 108 -8.23 19.09 -22.01
C VAL A 108 -8.63 17.74 -21.44
N ILE A 109 -9.56 17.02 -22.10
CA ILE A 109 -9.99 15.68 -21.68
C ILE A 109 -8.81 14.71 -21.63
N ALA A 110 -7.93 14.76 -22.64
CA ALA A 110 -6.74 13.92 -22.70
C ALA A 110 -5.75 14.25 -21.59
N ALA A 111 -5.51 15.54 -21.31
CA ALA A 111 -4.62 15.98 -20.23
C ALA A 111 -5.14 15.52 -18.86
N ASP A 112 -6.41 15.79 -18.55
CA ASP A 112 -7.05 15.36 -17.30
C ASP A 112 -6.92 13.84 -17.12
N TYR A 113 -7.21 13.07 -18.18
CA TYR A 113 -7.09 11.61 -18.13
C TYR A 113 -5.65 11.13 -17.89
N ILE A 114 -4.68 11.72 -18.58
CA ILE A 114 -3.26 11.39 -18.43
C ILE A 114 -2.81 11.66 -17.00
N GLU A 115 -3.17 12.80 -16.42
CA GLU A 115 -2.82 13.15 -15.02
C GLU A 115 -3.37 12.11 -14.04
N LEU A 116 -4.65 11.74 -14.17
CA LEU A 116 -5.28 10.75 -13.29
C LEU A 116 -4.58 9.38 -13.39
N ILE A 117 -4.21 8.95 -14.61
CA ILE A 117 -3.47 7.69 -14.81
C ILE A 117 -2.06 7.76 -14.22
N GLN A 118 -1.34 8.86 -14.44
CA GLN A 118 0.03 9.02 -13.91
C GLN A 118 0.05 8.99 -12.38
N VAL A 119 -0.86 9.71 -11.72
CA VAL A 119 -1.00 9.65 -10.26
C VAL A 119 -1.27 8.22 -9.82
N SER A 120 -2.22 7.54 -10.47
CA SER A 120 -2.56 6.16 -10.11
C SER A 120 -1.39 5.18 -10.24
N ILE A 121 -0.59 5.29 -11.32
CA ILE A 121 0.61 4.47 -11.56
C ILE A 121 1.69 4.72 -10.50
N VAL A 122 2.01 5.99 -10.24
CA VAL A 122 3.07 6.35 -9.29
C VAL A 122 2.72 5.79 -7.91
N PHE A 123 1.51 6.06 -7.43
CA PHE A 123 1.10 5.61 -6.10
C PHE A 123 0.92 4.08 -6.00
N ALA A 124 0.47 3.39 -7.05
CA ALA A 124 0.43 1.92 -7.06
C ALA A 124 1.84 1.33 -6.92
N TYR A 125 2.80 1.85 -7.69
CA TYR A 125 4.18 1.37 -7.64
C TYR A 125 4.85 1.71 -6.31
N THR A 126 4.66 2.92 -5.79
CA THR A 126 5.19 3.32 -4.48
C THR A 126 4.63 2.47 -3.34
N ALA A 127 3.36 2.07 -3.41
CA ALA A 127 2.75 1.19 -2.41
C ALA A 127 3.46 -0.18 -2.35
N ILE A 128 3.70 -0.83 -3.50
CA ILE A 128 4.38 -2.12 -3.53
C ILE A 128 5.86 -2.02 -3.17
N GLU A 129 6.54 -0.95 -3.59
CA GLU A 129 7.93 -0.68 -3.22
C GLU A 129 8.07 -0.48 -1.69
N SER A 130 7.16 0.29 -1.08
CA SER A 130 7.11 0.50 0.36
C SER A 130 6.81 -0.80 1.11
N PHE A 131 5.82 -1.56 0.63
CA PHE A 131 5.46 -2.86 1.21
C PHE A 131 6.65 -3.80 1.23
N VAL A 132 7.33 -3.95 0.10
CA VAL A 132 8.50 -4.83 -0.05
C VAL A 132 9.61 -4.45 0.92
N ASN A 133 10.00 -3.18 0.98
CA ASN A 133 11.08 -2.73 1.87
C ASN A 133 10.73 -2.97 3.34
N LEU A 134 9.49 -2.65 3.74
CA LEU A 134 9.02 -2.86 5.10
C LEU A 134 8.91 -4.35 5.48
N SER A 135 8.66 -5.22 4.50
CA SER A 135 8.50 -6.66 4.72
C SER A 135 9.83 -7.39 4.96
N ILE A 136 10.96 -6.78 4.64
CA ILE A 136 12.29 -7.39 4.81
C ILE A 136 12.73 -7.24 6.28
N PRO A 137 12.96 -8.36 7.00
CA PRO A 137 13.52 -8.33 8.35
C PRO A 137 14.92 -7.69 8.39
N ASP A 138 15.26 -7.04 9.50
CA ASP A 138 16.54 -6.35 9.65
C ASP A 138 17.75 -7.31 9.61
N ASP A 139 17.55 -8.56 10.01
CA ASP A 139 18.55 -9.63 10.01
C ASP A 139 18.58 -10.48 8.73
N TYR A 140 17.70 -10.19 7.75
CA TYR A 140 17.66 -10.90 6.49
C TYR A 140 18.91 -10.64 5.65
N LYS A 141 19.45 -11.70 5.04
CA LYS A 141 20.63 -11.66 4.17
C LYS A 141 20.30 -12.22 2.80
N TYR A 142 20.71 -11.51 1.75
CA TYR A 142 20.50 -11.93 0.37
C TYR A 142 21.83 -12.15 -0.34
N GLU A 143 22.04 -13.35 -0.88
CA GLU A 143 23.26 -13.69 -1.63
C GLU A 143 23.12 -13.38 -3.12
N VAL A 144 24.07 -12.62 -3.65
CA VAL A 144 24.13 -12.23 -5.06
C VAL A 144 25.40 -12.78 -5.69
N ASN A 145 25.23 -13.67 -6.68
CA ASN A 145 26.35 -14.21 -7.44
C ASN A 145 26.77 -13.25 -8.56
N VAL A 146 27.89 -12.56 -8.36
CA VAL A 146 28.44 -11.60 -9.33
C VAL A 146 29.34 -12.36 -10.31
N LYS A 147 28.72 -12.91 -11.36
CA LYS A 147 29.42 -13.73 -12.38
C LYS A 147 30.63 -13.03 -13.00
N SER A 148 30.59 -11.71 -13.16
CA SER A 148 31.70 -10.92 -13.72
C SER A 148 32.95 -10.86 -12.83
N LYS A 149 32.80 -11.11 -11.53
CA LYS A 149 33.90 -11.08 -10.55
C LYS A 149 34.19 -12.44 -9.93
N GLY A 150 33.35 -13.45 -10.17
CA GLY A 150 33.48 -14.79 -9.56
C GLY A 150 33.28 -14.79 -8.04
N ILE A 151 32.65 -13.75 -7.49
CA ILE A 151 32.41 -13.59 -6.05
C ILE A 151 30.90 -13.64 -5.75
N THR A 152 30.59 -14.05 -4.52
CA THR A 152 29.26 -13.94 -3.94
C THR A 152 29.26 -12.76 -2.97
N GLU A 153 28.41 -11.78 -3.23
CA GLU A 153 28.19 -10.64 -2.34
C GLU A 153 27.00 -10.96 -1.44
N ILE A 154 27.09 -10.57 -0.16
CA ILE A 154 25.99 -10.72 0.81
C ILE A 154 25.43 -9.33 1.08
N TYR A 155 24.15 -9.14 0.74
CA TYR A 155 23.45 -7.88 0.97
C TYR A 155 22.65 -7.98 2.26
N ASP A 156 22.84 -7.00 3.15
CA ASP A 156 21.95 -6.72 4.27
C ASP A 156 20.71 -5.95 3.81
N LYS A 157 19.78 -5.66 4.73
CA LYS A 157 18.55 -4.93 4.42
C LYS A 157 18.80 -3.60 3.70
N ILE A 158 19.77 -2.81 4.14
CA ILE A 158 20.09 -1.49 3.55
C ILE A 158 20.59 -1.66 2.11
N ALA A 159 21.47 -2.64 1.87
CA ALA A 159 21.96 -2.96 0.54
C ALA A 159 20.85 -3.50 -0.37
N ILE A 160 19.97 -4.35 0.15
CA ILE A 160 18.80 -4.86 -0.57
C ILE A 160 17.91 -3.70 -1.01
N GLU A 161 17.53 -2.82 -0.07
CA GLU A 161 16.65 -1.68 -0.33
C GLU A 161 17.19 -0.78 -1.45
N ARG A 162 18.50 -0.56 -1.48
CA ARG A 162 19.17 0.36 -2.41
C ARG A 162 19.53 -0.25 -3.77
N TRP A 163 19.97 -1.51 -3.81
CA TRP A 163 20.64 -2.06 -4.99
C TRP A 163 19.87 -3.19 -5.68
N VAL A 164 18.89 -3.80 -5.01
CA VAL A 164 18.11 -4.90 -5.60
C VAL A 164 16.88 -4.33 -6.30
N SER A 165 16.60 -4.81 -7.51
CA SER A 165 15.43 -4.38 -8.27
C SER A 165 14.14 -4.79 -7.56
N LEU A 166 13.06 -4.01 -7.71
CA LEU A 166 11.76 -4.38 -7.14
C LEU A 166 11.31 -5.77 -7.63
N GLY A 167 11.55 -6.08 -8.91
CA GLY A 167 11.27 -7.39 -9.48
C GLY A 167 11.97 -8.53 -8.74
N ASP A 168 13.26 -8.40 -8.45
CA ASP A 168 14.01 -9.41 -7.69
C ASP A 168 13.59 -9.48 -6.22
N LYS A 169 13.33 -8.31 -5.59
CA LYS A 169 12.82 -8.28 -4.22
C LYS A 169 11.50 -9.06 -4.14
N LEU A 170 10.60 -8.89 -5.10
CA LEU A 170 9.34 -9.61 -5.16
C LEU A 170 9.52 -11.10 -5.48
N SER A 171 10.31 -11.45 -6.51
CA SER A 171 10.36 -12.82 -7.03
C SER A 171 11.30 -13.76 -6.30
N LYS A 172 12.29 -13.22 -5.58
CA LYS A 172 13.32 -14.01 -4.88
C LYS A 172 13.29 -13.79 -3.38
N ILE A 173 13.24 -12.54 -2.93
CA ILE A 173 13.35 -12.20 -1.50
C ILE A 173 12.02 -12.43 -0.78
N LEU A 174 10.95 -11.79 -1.22
CA LEU A 174 9.64 -11.92 -0.57
C LEU A 174 9.05 -13.32 -0.75
N THR A 175 9.29 -13.99 -1.88
CA THR A 175 8.89 -15.39 -2.05
C THR A 175 9.59 -16.30 -1.04
N ASP A 176 10.83 -16.02 -0.69
CA ASP A 176 11.57 -16.73 0.36
C ASP A 176 11.07 -16.35 1.76
N ILE A 177 10.87 -15.06 2.06
CA ILE A 177 10.38 -14.59 3.37
C ILE A 177 8.99 -15.16 3.68
N TYR A 178 8.07 -15.09 2.72
CA TYR A 178 6.68 -15.52 2.89
C TYR A 178 6.42 -16.96 2.41
N LYS A 179 7.47 -17.70 2.03
CA LYS A 179 7.41 -19.11 1.58
C LYS A 179 6.34 -19.34 0.51
N THR A 180 6.28 -18.47 -0.49
CA THR A 180 5.26 -18.52 -1.54
C THR A 180 5.73 -19.33 -2.75
N PRO A 181 4.80 -19.80 -3.61
CA PRO A 181 5.15 -20.21 -4.96
C PRO A 181 5.81 -19.08 -5.75
N LYS A 182 6.39 -19.41 -6.91
CA LYS A 182 6.97 -18.42 -7.81
C LYS A 182 5.92 -17.38 -8.22
N ILE A 183 6.15 -16.12 -7.86
CA ILE A 183 5.26 -15.01 -8.26
C ILE A 183 5.28 -14.78 -9.78
N GLU A 184 6.38 -15.13 -10.44
CA GLU A 184 6.58 -14.94 -11.88
C GLU A 184 5.64 -15.80 -12.74
N SER A 185 5.11 -16.90 -12.18
CA SER A 185 4.10 -17.73 -12.87
C SER A 185 2.69 -17.19 -12.74
N GLN A 186 2.47 -16.15 -11.94
CA GLN A 186 1.15 -15.58 -11.70
C GLN A 186 0.69 -14.71 -12.87
N LYS A 187 -0.61 -14.77 -13.19
CA LYS A 187 -1.19 -14.02 -14.32
C LYS A 187 -0.99 -12.50 -14.22
N PHE A 188 -0.88 -11.95 -13.01
CA PHE A 188 -0.70 -10.52 -12.78
C PHE A 188 0.77 -10.06 -12.94
N TRP A 189 1.73 -10.97 -13.06
CA TRP A 189 3.16 -10.62 -13.08
C TRP A 189 3.53 -9.73 -14.26
N SER A 190 3.03 -10.03 -15.47
CA SER A 190 3.28 -9.21 -16.67
C SER A 190 2.68 -7.80 -16.54
N ASN A 191 1.55 -7.68 -15.85
CA ASN A 191 0.93 -6.39 -15.54
C ASN A 191 1.78 -5.58 -14.57
N LEU A 192 2.38 -6.24 -13.57
CA LEU A 192 3.25 -5.60 -12.61
C LEU A 192 4.55 -5.11 -13.24
N LYS A 193 5.15 -5.90 -14.15
CA LYS A 193 6.30 -5.46 -14.95
C LYS A 193 5.95 -4.27 -15.86
N SER A 194 4.72 -4.23 -16.38
CA SER A 194 4.25 -3.10 -17.18
C SER A 194 4.01 -1.86 -16.32
N LEU A 195 3.49 -2.01 -15.09
CA LEU A 195 3.36 -0.94 -14.10
C LEU A 195 4.73 -0.32 -13.79
N GLU A 196 5.74 -1.15 -13.52
CA GLU A 196 7.12 -0.72 -13.30
C GLU A 196 7.66 0.09 -14.48
N LYS A 197 7.48 -0.42 -15.70
CA LYS A 197 7.89 0.27 -16.93
C LYS A 197 7.20 1.63 -17.06
N ASN A 198 5.89 1.70 -16.79
CA ASN A 198 5.15 2.95 -16.89
C ASN A 198 5.61 3.96 -15.83
N ARG A 199 5.82 3.53 -14.58
CA ARG A 199 6.40 4.40 -13.53
C ARG A 199 7.78 4.90 -13.93
N HIS A 200 8.64 4.03 -14.46
CA HIS A 200 9.97 4.44 -14.94
C HIS A 200 9.87 5.53 -16.02
N ASN A 201 8.95 5.38 -16.98
CA ASN A 201 8.73 6.36 -18.04
C ASN A 201 8.25 7.72 -17.50
N ILE A 202 7.43 7.73 -16.44
CA ILE A 202 6.96 8.97 -15.79
C ILE A 202 8.11 9.69 -15.08
N ILE A 203 8.89 8.97 -14.26
CA ILE A 203 9.92 9.58 -13.40
C ILE A 203 11.20 9.92 -14.16
N HIS A 204 11.58 9.10 -15.13
CA HIS A 204 12.83 9.25 -15.88
C HIS A 204 12.58 9.70 -17.31
N GLN A 205 11.60 10.58 -17.52
CA GLN A 205 11.30 11.11 -18.85
C GLN A 205 12.52 11.88 -19.40
N LYS A 206 13.28 11.26 -20.30
CA LYS A 206 14.52 11.83 -20.89
C LYS A 206 14.26 12.78 -22.06
N SER A 207 13.02 12.90 -22.53
CA SER A 207 12.66 13.77 -23.64
C SER A 207 11.21 14.25 -23.56
N ILE A 208 11.02 15.55 -23.73
CA ILE A 208 9.71 16.21 -23.83
C ILE A 208 9.02 16.02 -25.18
N ASN A 209 9.76 15.60 -26.22
CA ASN A 209 9.27 15.58 -27.61
C ASN A 209 8.63 14.24 -28.02
N ARG A 210 8.39 13.31 -27.08
CA ARG A 210 7.83 11.98 -27.39
C ARG A 210 6.55 11.76 -26.61
N THR A 211 5.41 11.97 -27.25
CA THR A 211 4.07 11.68 -26.69
C THR A 211 3.64 10.23 -26.85
N GLU A 212 4.45 9.41 -27.56
CA GLU A 212 4.14 8.01 -27.85
C GLU A 212 3.87 7.15 -26.62
N PHE A 213 4.55 7.44 -25.50
CA PHE A 213 4.34 6.66 -24.28
C PHE A 213 2.94 6.89 -23.67
N TYR A 214 2.31 8.05 -23.89
CA TYR A 214 0.95 8.31 -23.43
C TYR A 214 -0.07 7.40 -24.11
N LYS A 215 0.19 6.92 -25.33
CA LYS A 215 -0.74 6.02 -26.04
C LYS A 215 -1.01 4.73 -25.27
N GLU A 216 -0.05 4.26 -24.47
CA GLU A 216 -0.24 3.09 -23.61
C GLU A 216 -1.35 3.33 -22.57
N TYR A 217 -1.50 4.57 -22.09
CA TYR A 217 -2.48 4.92 -21.06
C TYR A 217 -3.92 4.83 -21.57
N PHE A 218 -4.13 4.89 -22.89
CA PHE A 218 -5.46 4.80 -23.50
C PHE A 218 -5.90 3.37 -23.79
N LYS A 219 -5.07 2.37 -23.48
CA LYS A 219 -5.46 0.95 -23.59
C LYS A 219 -6.18 0.51 -22.31
N GLU A 220 -7.28 -0.25 -22.44
CA GLU A 220 -8.01 -0.80 -21.28
C GLU A 220 -7.10 -1.60 -20.31
N GLN A 221 -6.00 -2.17 -20.81
CA GLN A 221 -5.03 -2.90 -20.01
C GLN A 221 -4.37 -2.05 -18.90
N ILE A 222 -4.31 -0.72 -19.05
CA ILE A 222 -3.69 0.18 -18.07
C ILE A 222 -4.29 0.00 -16.66
N PHE A 223 -5.61 -0.23 -16.58
CA PHE A 223 -6.30 -0.41 -15.31
C PHE A 223 -5.90 -1.71 -14.62
N LYS A 224 -5.65 -2.78 -15.39
CA LYS A 224 -5.13 -4.05 -14.88
C LYS A 224 -3.66 -3.94 -14.45
N GLN A 225 -2.88 -3.11 -15.13
CA GLN A 225 -1.49 -2.81 -14.74
C GLN A 225 -1.45 -2.10 -13.39
N ILE A 226 -2.27 -1.06 -13.20
CA ILE A 226 -2.42 -0.36 -11.91
C ILE A 226 -2.86 -1.32 -10.80
N GLU A 227 -3.90 -2.11 -11.06
CA GLU A 227 -4.48 -3.04 -10.07
C GLU A 227 -3.52 -4.16 -9.65
N SER A 228 -2.53 -4.49 -10.47
CA SER A 228 -1.57 -5.56 -10.18
C SER A 228 -0.76 -5.34 -8.91
N ALA A 229 -0.59 -4.09 -8.45
CA ALA A 229 0.06 -3.80 -7.17
C ALA A 229 -0.74 -4.38 -6.00
N GLN A 230 -2.05 -4.13 -5.95
CA GLN A 230 -2.92 -4.68 -4.90
C GLN A 230 -3.00 -6.21 -4.98
N ILE A 231 -3.08 -6.77 -6.19
CA ILE A 231 -3.10 -8.23 -6.39
C ILE A 231 -1.80 -8.88 -5.89
N ALA A 232 -0.65 -8.24 -6.13
CA ALA A 232 0.63 -8.75 -5.65
C ALA A 232 0.72 -8.77 -4.11
N LEU A 233 0.20 -7.74 -3.43
CA LEU A 233 0.13 -7.73 -1.97
C LEU A 233 -0.83 -8.83 -1.46
N GLN A 234 -1.98 -9.02 -2.10
CA GLN A 234 -2.92 -10.09 -1.75
C GLN A 234 -2.28 -11.47 -1.91
N PHE A 235 -1.49 -11.70 -2.95
CA PHE A 235 -0.77 -12.95 -3.15
C PHE A 235 0.15 -13.32 -1.96
N PHE A 236 0.91 -12.35 -1.43
CA PHE A 236 1.75 -12.59 -0.26
C PHE A 236 0.92 -12.73 1.03
N TYR A 237 -0.14 -11.94 1.17
CA TYR A 237 -1.06 -12.06 2.30
C TYR A 237 -1.67 -13.47 2.38
N ASP A 238 -2.17 -14.02 1.27
CA ASP A 238 -2.81 -15.33 1.21
C ASP A 238 -1.85 -16.49 1.51
N ALA A 239 -0.56 -16.31 1.20
CA ALA A 239 0.46 -17.28 1.55
C ALA A 239 0.78 -17.24 3.06
N HIS A 240 0.87 -16.04 3.62
CA HIS A 240 1.26 -15.81 5.01
C HIS A 240 0.13 -16.01 6.04
N SER A 241 -1.12 -15.75 5.66
CA SER A 241 -2.29 -15.89 6.55
C SER A 241 -2.41 -17.30 7.16
N LYS A 242 -1.84 -18.31 6.49
CA LYS A 242 -1.78 -19.70 6.96
C LYS A 242 -0.84 -19.91 8.16
N GLU A 243 0.04 -18.96 8.45
CA GLU A 243 1.03 -19.04 9.53
C GLU A 243 0.55 -18.36 10.83
N ASN A 244 -0.69 -17.83 10.89
CA ASN A 244 -1.28 -17.15 12.05
C ASN A 244 -0.45 -16.00 12.64
N LYS A 245 0.50 -15.47 11.88
CA LYS A 245 1.25 -14.26 12.20
C LYS A 245 0.82 -13.19 11.21
N THR A 246 0.09 -12.21 11.67
CA THR A 246 -0.31 -11.06 10.85
C THR A 246 0.68 -9.94 11.11
N ASN A 247 1.38 -9.55 10.05
CA ASN A 247 2.33 -8.45 10.08
C ASN A 247 1.54 -7.11 10.15
N PRO A 248 1.85 -6.17 11.06
CA PRO A 248 1.18 -4.87 11.15
C PRO A 248 1.23 -4.05 9.84
N LEU A 249 2.10 -4.44 8.90
CA LEU A 249 2.20 -3.84 7.57
C LEU A 249 0.98 -4.05 6.68
N TRP A 250 0.15 -5.07 6.92
CA TRP A 250 -0.97 -5.39 6.03
C TRP A 250 -2.07 -4.32 6.10
N PRO A 251 -2.33 -3.56 5.02
CA PRO A 251 -3.43 -2.60 5.01
C PRO A 251 -4.78 -3.31 5.01
N TRP A 252 -5.85 -2.66 5.45
CA TRP A 252 -7.20 -3.26 5.46
C TRP A 252 -7.71 -3.65 4.08
N VAL A 253 -7.33 -2.90 3.05
CA VAL A 253 -7.68 -3.19 1.64
C VAL A 253 -7.16 -4.57 1.17
N ILE A 254 -6.26 -5.20 1.94
CA ILE A 254 -5.74 -6.55 1.76
C ILE A 254 -6.17 -7.42 2.95
N GLY A 255 -6.97 -8.44 2.66
CA GLY A 255 -7.50 -9.33 3.69
C GLY A 255 -8.43 -8.61 4.68
N ASN A 256 -9.67 -8.35 4.24
CA ASN A 256 -10.76 -7.73 5.01
C ASN A 256 -11.22 -8.54 6.24
N GLU A 257 -10.56 -9.67 6.52
CA GLU A 257 -10.81 -10.46 7.72
C GLU A 257 -10.24 -9.70 8.93
N LYS A 258 -10.91 -9.79 10.08
CA LYS A 258 -10.44 -9.21 11.35
C LYS A 258 -9.26 -10.02 11.95
N ALA A 259 -8.31 -10.37 11.09
CA ALA A 259 -7.07 -11.06 11.40
C ALA A 259 -6.05 -10.01 11.86
N PHE A 260 -6.03 -9.75 13.17
CA PHE A 260 -5.17 -8.73 13.77
C PHE A 260 -3.82 -9.31 14.15
N PRO A 261 -2.72 -8.55 14.01
CA PRO A 261 -1.45 -8.86 14.66
C PRO A 261 -1.72 -9.19 16.12
N SER A 262 -1.23 -10.33 16.60
CA SER A 262 -1.40 -10.73 18.00
C SER A 262 -0.09 -10.59 18.77
N ALA A 263 -0.19 -10.12 20.01
CA ALA A 263 0.93 -9.98 20.93
C ALA A 263 0.54 -10.53 22.31
N GLU A 264 1.50 -11.06 23.05
CA GLU A 264 1.27 -11.41 24.45
C GLU A 264 1.13 -10.15 25.29
N PHE A 265 0.20 -10.18 26.24
CA PHE A 265 -0.02 -9.09 27.18
C PHE A 265 0.86 -9.27 28.41
N GLU A 266 1.75 -8.32 28.63
CA GLU A 266 2.52 -8.18 29.87
C GLU A 266 2.22 -6.82 30.50
N SER A 267 1.67 -6.81 31.72
CA SER A 267 1.23 -5.57 32.38
C SER A 267 2.32 -4.52 32.52
N ASN A 268 3.59 -4.95 32.66
CA ASN A 268 4.73 -4.05 32.82
C ASN A 268 5.03 -3.22 31.56
N ASN A 269 4.46 -3.61 30.41
CA ASN A 269 4.64 -2.91 29.13
C ASN A 269 3.55 -1.86 28.87
N PHE A 270 2.59 -1.67 29.79
CA PHE A 270 1.47 -0.76 29.62
C PHE A 270 1.28 0.17 30.82
N GLU A 271 0.93 1.42 30.53
CA GLU A 271 0.50 2.42 31.52
C GLU A 271 -0.87 2.97 31.12
N VAL A 272 -1.82 2.98 32.06
CA VAL A 272 -3.16 3.52 31.82
C VAL A 272 -3.15 5.03 32.10
N THR A 273 -3.16 5.82 31.02
CA THR A 273 -3.06 7.28 31.09
C THR A 273 -4.41 8.01 31.10
N GLY A 274 -5.54 7.31 30.88
CA GLY A 274 -6.87 7.93 30.79
C GLY A 274 -8.01 6.95 30.51
N ASN A 275 -9.21 7.49 30.29
CA ASN A 275 -10.36 6.71 29.80
C ASN A 275 -11.20 7.50 28.77
N LEU A 276 -12.10 6.82 28.06
CA LEU A 276 -12.91 7.41 26.98
C LEU A 276 -13.88 8.51 27.43
N TYR A 277 -14.27 8.52 28.70
CA TYR A 277 -15.25 9.47 29.24
C TYR A 277 -14.57 10.70 29.83
N ASP A 278 -13.48 10.50 30.56
CA ASP A 278 -12.78 11.55 31.31
C ASP A 278 -11.53 12.10 30.57
N GLY A 279 -11.12 11.46 29.49
CA GLY A 279 -9.90 11.79 28.75
C GLY A 279 -8.61 11.35 29.45
N LYS A 280 -7.46 11.89 28.99
CA LYS A 280 -6.16 11.67 29.65
C LYS A 280 -6.15 12.34 31.01
N LYS A 281 -5.65 11.65 32.04
CA LYS A 281 -5.39 12.24 33.34
C LYS A 281 -4.35 13.35 33.15
N THR A 282 -4.75 14.61 33.33
CA THR A 282 -3.78 15.69 33.40
C THR A 282 -3.04 15.56 34.72
N ASP A 283 -1.77 15.21 34.66
CA ASP A 283 -0.87 15.43 35.79
C ASP A 283 -0.89 16.93 36.08
N ASN A 284 -1.64 17.33 37.10
CA ASN A 284 -1.52 18.63 37.70
C ASN A 284 -0.12 18.73 38.29
N LYS A 285 0.86 19.10 37.46
CA LYS A 285 2.13 19.62 37.94
C LYS A 285 1.84 20.98 38.58
N SER A 286 1.58 20.94 39.88
CA SER A 286 1.68 22.07 40.80
C SER A 286 3.10 22.63 40.82
#